data_AF-A0A4V1SHZ7-F1
#
_entry.id   AF-A0A4V1SHZ7-F1
#
_cell.length_a   1.000
_cell.length_b   1.000
_cell.length_c   1.000
_cell.angle_alpha   90.00
_cell.angle_beta   90.00
_cell.angle_gamma   90.00
#
_symmetry.space_group_name_H-M   'P 1'
#
loop_
_entity.id
_entity.type
_entity.pdbx_description
1 polymer ?
#
loop_
_entity_poly.entity_id
_entity_poly.type
_entity_poly.pdbx_seq_one_letter_code
_entity_poly.pdbx_strand_id
1 'polypeptide(L)'
;MPGKRHPKTGQVTAHYSGLLPQKGWPSRNYKFFRHRIVPGMFSKRGGLAQDPVLTIPDNGCVRVTWIGHASFLLQFADHSVIVDPNWARWHGFVKRLREPGLPLKAIPELDLVAVSHAHFDHLHKPSLKVLQSRGGIIVPRGSGNLVRRLGLWRWSK
;
A
#
# COMPACT_ATOMS: atom_id res chain seq x y z
N MET A 1 -16.80 13.05 -60.19
CA MET A 1 -16.19 11.80 -59.68
C MET A 1 -15.13 12.15 -58.63
N PRO A 2 -15.42 12.03 -57.33
CA PRO A 2 -14.50 12.47 -56.28
C PRO A 2 -13.51 11.36 -55.90
N GLY A 3 -12.22 11.66 -56.01
CA GLY A 3 -11.13 10.78 -55.59
C GLY A 3 -11.07 10.64 -54.07
N LYS A 4 -11.15 9.38 -53.58
CA LYS A 4 -10.98 9.06 -52.16
C LYS A 4 -9.53 9.28 -51.75
N ARG A 5 -9.29 10.32 -50.94
CA ARG A 5 -8.02 10.54 -50.24
C ARG A 5 -7.88 9.48 -49.15
N HIS A 6 -6.83 8.68 -49.20
CA HIS A 6 -6.41 7.88 -48.05
C HIS A 6 -5.86 8.81 -46.95
N PRO A 7 -6.27 8.68 -45.68
CA PRO A 7 -5.63 9.40 -44.59
C PRO A 7 -4.23 8.80 -44.35
N LYS A 8 -3.24 9.70 -44.26
CA LYS A 8 -1.83 9.39 -43.99
C LYS A 8 -1.70 8.67 -42.65
N THR A 9 -0.97 7.55 -42.64
CA THR A 9 -0.50 6.86 -41.43
C THR A 9 0.35 7.79 -40.59
N GLY A 10 -0.24 8.35 -39.53
CA GLY A 10 0.51 9.06 -38.49
C GLY A 10 1.42 8.08 -37.74
N GLN A 11 2.70 8.41 -37.65
CA GLN A 11 3.66 7.73 -36.77
C GLN A 11 3.13 7.76 -35.33
N VAL A 12 2.82 6.59 -34.79
CA VAL A 12 2.51 6.42 -33.37
C VAL A 12 3.83 6.49 -32.60
N THR A 13 3.97 7.53 -31.77
CA THR A 13 5.13 7.75 -30.91
C THR A 13 5.27 6.63 -29.86
N ALA A 14 6.51 6.26 -29.56
CA ALA A 14 6.93 5.03 -28.87
C ALA A 14 6.56 4.89 -27.37
N HIS A 15 5.55 5.60 -26.87
CA HIS A 15 5.13 5.50 -25.46
C HIS A 15 3.61 5.48 -25.34
N TYR A 16 3.00 4.41 -25.83
CA TYR A 16 1.59 4.09 -25.56
C TYR A 16 1.51 2.99 -24.49
N SER A 17 1.14 3.35 -23.26
CA SER A 17 0.79 2.42 -22.18
C SER A 17 -0.60 1.83 -22.45
N GLY A 18 -0.66 0.89 -23.40
CA GLY A 18 -1.91 0.33 -23.89
C GLY A 18 -2.85 -0.17 -22.78
N LEU A 19 -3.98 0.51 -22.62
CA LEU A 19 -5.12 0.07 -21.79
C LEU A 19 -5.97 -1.03 -22.46
N LEU A 20 -5.64 -1.40 -23.70
CA LEU A 20 -6.34 -2.44 -24.47
C LEU A 20 -5.44 -3.68 -24.66
N PRO A 21 -5.97 -4.91 -24.55
CA PRO A 21 -5.19 -6.12 -24.75
C PRO A 21 -4.67 -6.21 -26.19
N GLN A 22 -3.34 -6.32 -26.35
CA GLN A 22 -2.69 -6.57 -27.63
C GLN A 22 -2.49 -8.08 -27.88
N LYS A 23 -2.19 -8.47 -29.12
CA LYS A 23 -1.83 -9.85 -29.49
C LYS A 23 -0.59 -10.28 -28.67
N GLY A 24 -0.72 -11.29 -27.81
CA GLY A 24 0.31 -11.72 -26.85
C GLY A 24 0.06 -11.33 -25.38
N TRP A 25 -1.02 -10.59 -25.09
CA TRP A 25 -1.44 -10.29 -23.72
C TRP A 25 -1.77 -11.55 -22.87
N PRO A 26 -2.42 -12.61 -23.41
CA PRO A 26 -2.66 -13.85 -22.65
C PRO A 26 -1.37 -14.61 -22.30
N SER A 27 -0.39 -14.68 -23.22
CA SER A 27 0.88 -15.36 -22.96
C SER A 27 1.75 -14.60 -21.96
N ARG A 28 1.70 -13.25 -21.97
CA ARG A 28 2.36 -12.40 -20.98
C ARG A 28 1.77 -12.59 -19.58
N ASN A 29 0.45 -12.64 -19.47
CA ASN A 29 -0.22 -12.93 -18.20
C ASN A 29 0.10 -14.36 -17.72
N TYR A 30 0.06 -15.36 -18.60
CA TYR A 30 0.46 -16.73 -18.25
C TYR A 30 1.90 -16.83 -17.75
N LYS A 31 2.84 -16.15 -18.42
CA LYS A 31 4.24 -16.05 -17.99
C LYS A 31 4.36 -15.35 -16.62
N PHE A 32 3.62 -14.25 -16.40
CA PHE A 32 3.58 -13.56 -15.12
C PHE A 32 3.02 -14.45 -14.00
N PHE A 33 1.90 -15.14 -14.23
CA PHE A 33 1.32 -16.08 -13.28
C PHE A 33 2.29 -17.22 -12.95
N ARG A 34 2.87 -17.86 -13.97
CA ARG A 34 3.82 -18.98 -13.80
C ARG A 34 5.11 -18.62 -13.10
N HIS A 35 5.67 -17.44 -13.38
CA HIS A 35 6.99 -17.09 -12.89
C HIS A 35 6.96 -16.19 -11.64
N ARG A 36 5.85 -15.51 -11.34
CA ARG A 36 5.77 -14.63 -10.16
C ARG A 36 4.72 -15.04 -9.14
N ILE A 37 3.52 -15.45 -9.59
CA ILE A 37 2.43 -15.76 -8.65
C ILE A 37 2.55 -17.17 -8.09
N VAL A 38 2.68 -18.17 -8.97
CA VAL A 38 2.75 -19.58 -8.59
C VAL A 38 3.95 -19.86 -7.66
N PRO A 39 5.20 -19.45 -7.97
CA PRO A 39 6.34 -19.72 -7.08
C PRO A 39 6.19 -18.99 -5.73
N GLY A 40 5.64 -17.77 -5.74
CA GLY A 40 5.40 -16.99 -4.53
C GLY A 40 4.38 -17.65 -3.60
N MET A 41 3.35 -18.30 -4.15
CA MET A 41 2.32 -19.01 -3.37
C MET A 41 2.92 -20.14 -2.52
N PHE A 42 3.87 -20.89 -3.09
CA PHE A 42 4.53 -22.02 -2.44
C PHE A 42 5.77 -21.65 -1.60
N SER A 43 6.33 -20.45 -1.80
CA SER A 43 7.48 -19.98 -1.04
C SER A 43 7.10 -19.69 0.42
N LYS A 44 7.94 -20.09 1.39
CA LYS A 44 7.77 -19.65 2.80
C LYS A 44 7.92 -18.13 2.87
N ARG A 45 7.12 -17.45 3.72
CA ARG A 45 7.34 -16.03 3.99
C ARG A 45 8.69 -15.88 4.67
N GLY A 46 9.53 -15.02 4.13
CA GLY A 46 10.84 -14.71 4.69
C GLY A 46 10.80 -13.44 5.54
N GLY A 47 11.95 -13.11 6.13
CA GLY A 47 12.06 -11.95 7.02
C GLY A 47 11.58 -12.26 8.44
N LEU A 48 12.18 -11.57 9.40
CA LEU A 48 11.83 -11.66 10.81
C LEU A 48 11.21 -10.33 11.21
N ALA A 49 10.14 -10.41 12.01
CA ALA A 49 9.64 -9.24 12.70
C ALA A 49 10.72 -8.82 13.72
N GLN A 50 11.02 -7.53 13.76
CA GLN A 50 11.93 -6.96 14.75
C GLN A 50 11.14 -6.35 15.88
N ASP A 51 11.79 -6.24 17.03
CA ASP A 51 11.25 -5.45 18.12
C ASP A 51 11.30 -3.96 17.75
N PRO A 52 10.29 -3.19 18.14
CA PRO A 52 10.23 -1.78 17.84
C PRO A 52 11.32 -1.05 18.61
N VAL A 53 12.09 -0.21 17.91
CA VAL A 53 12.99 0.73 18.60
C VAL A 53 12.13 1.88 19.11
N LEU A 54 11.65 1.73 20.35
CA LEU A 54 10.76 2.71 21.00
C LEU A 54 11.50 3.88 21.66
N THR A 55 12.82 3.97 21.51
CA THR A 55 13.57 5.11 22.05
C THR A 55 13.08 6.39 21.41
N ILE A 56 12.81 7.42 22.19
CA ILE A 56 12.38 8.70 21.63
C ILE A 56 13.55 9.27 20.80
N PRO A 57 13.35 9.63 19.51
CA PRO A 57 14.38 10.31 18.73
C PRO A 57 14.72 11.68 19.34
N ASP A 58 15.96 12.12 19.17
CA ASP A 58 16.38 13.46 19.61
C ASP A 58 15.57 14.57 18.92
N ASN A 59 15.49 15.74 19.56
CA ASN A 59 14.81 16.91 18.99
C ASN A 59 15.39 17.28 17.61
N GLY A 60 14.53 17.43 16.61
CA GLY A 60 14.92 17.70 15.22
C GLY A 60 15.27 16.44 14.41
N CYS A 61 15.27 15.25 15.02
CA CYS A 61 15.43 13.99 14.31
C CYS A 61 14.08 13.31 14.04
N VAL A 62 14.05 12.49 13.00
CA VAL A 62 12.93 11.61 12.68
C VAL A 62 13.45 10.19 12.54
N ARG A 63 12.83 9.25 13.24
CA ARG A 63 13.03 7.82 12.97
C ARG A 63 11.95 7.33 12.01
N VAL A 64 12.40 6.64 10.98
CA VAL A 64 11.53 5.98 10.01
C VAL A 64 11.74 4.48 10.08
N THR A 65 10.68 3.74 10.41
CA THR A 65 10.68 2.29 10.37
C THR A 65 9.82 1.80 9.22
N TRP A 66 10.43 1.08 8.29
CA TRP A 66 9.70 0.40 7.22
C TRP A 66 9.12 -0.92 7.73
N ILE A 67 7.79 -1.00 7.74
CA ILE A 67 7.05 -2.20 8.17
C ILE A 67 6.86 -3.16 6.98
N GLY A 68 6.93 -2.65 5.75
CA GLY A 68 6.79 -3.43 4.52
C GLY A 68 5.58 -2.99 3.68
N HIS A 69 5.64 -3.26 2.37
CA HIS A 69 4.75 -2.62 1.38
C HIS A 69 4.94 -1.09 1.43
N ALA A 70 3.86 -0.33 1.49
CA ALA A 70 3.85 1.12 1.71
C ALA A 70 3.72 1.50 3.19
N SER A 71 3.80 0.55 4.13
CA SER A 71 3.61 0.81 5.55
C SER A 71 4.88 1.35 6.20
N PHE A 72 4.77 2.54 6.81
CA PHE A 72 5.85 3.18 7.57
C PHE A 72 5.36 3.65 8.94
N LEU A 73 6.20 3.47 9.96
CA LEU A 73 6.08 4.16 11.25
C LEU A 73 7.08 5.31 11.28
N LEU A 74 6.60 6.51 11.57
CA LEU A 74 7.37 7.72 11.72
C LEU A 74 7.33 8.13 13.19
N GLN A 75 8.49 8.30 13.79
CA GLN A 75 8.61 8.76 15.18
C GLN A 75 9.41 10.06 15.19
N PHE A 76 8.87 11.03 15.90
CA PHE A 76 9.46 12.31 16.27
C PHE A 76 9.68 12.30 17.79
N ALA A 77 10.25 13.37 18.34
CA ALA A 77 10.44 13.50 19.79
C ALA A 77 9.13 13.26 20.57
N ASP A 78 8.03 13.88 20.13
CA ASP A 78 6.77 13.86 20.88
C ASP A 78 5.61 13.19 20.14
N HIS A 79 5.87 12.69 18.92
CA HIS A 79 4.81 12.20 18.03
C HIS A 79 5.14 10.88 17.34
N SER A 80 4.14 10.01 17.22
CA SER A 80 4.20 8.79 16.41
C SER A 80 3.09 8.77 15.37
N VAL A 81 3.46 8.64 14.10
CA VAL A 81 2.54 8.61 12.95
C VAL A 81 2.75 7.32 12.17
N ILE A 82 1.65 6.63 11.83
CA ILE A 82 1.72 5.48 10.91
C ILE A 82 1.10 5.81 9.56
N VAL A 83 1.78 5.44 8.49
CA VAL A 83 1.36 5.65 7.11
C VAL A 83 1.02 4.32 6.46
N ASP A 84 -0.14 4.24 5.79
CA ASP A 84 -0.64 3.09 5.04
C ASP A 84 -0.50 1.75 5.77
N PRO A 85 -1.02 1.62 7.02
CA PRO A 85 -0.82 0.44 7.85
C PRO A 85 -1.44 -0.83 7.22
N ASN A 86 -0.58 -1.78 6.86
CA ASN A 86 -0.99 -3.00 6.19
C ASN A 86 -0.22 -4.24 6.70
N TRP A 87 -0.92 -5.12 7.41
CA TRP A 87 -0.45 -6.45 7.85
C TRP A 87 -1.10 -7.61 7.09
N ALA A 88 -1.74 -7.33 5.94
CA ALA A 88 -2.34 -8.37 5.12
C ALA A 88 -1.30 -9.41 4.73
N ARG A 89 -1.66 -10.68 4.89
CA ARG A 89 -0.86 -11.84 4.46
C ARG A 89 -1.01 -12.11 2.96
N TRP A 90 -2.09 -11.59 2.38
CA TRP A 90 -2.53 -11.79 1.01
C TRP A 90 -3.24 -10.53 0.50
N HIS A 91 -3.04 -10.23 -0.77
CA HIS A 91 -3.69 -9.15 -1.50
C HIS A 91 -4.44 -9.80 -2.68
N GLY A 92 -5.69 -10.18 -2.45
CA GLY A 92 -6.40 -11.11 -3.34
C GLY A 92 -5.67 -12.46 -3.40
N PHE A 93 -5.25 -12.87 -4.61
CA PHE A 93 -4.50 -14.11 -4.83
C PHE A 93 -2.98 -13.96 -4.68
N VAL A 94 -2.49 -12.73 -4.45
CA VAL A 94 -1.06 -12.47 -4.33
C VAL A 94 -0.64 -12.61 -2.89
N LYS A 95 0.30 -13.52 -2.61
CA LYS A 95 0.86 -13.72 -1.28
C LYS A 95 1.89 -12.64 -0.96
N ARG A 96 1.82 -12.05 0.24
CA ARG A 96 2.93 -11.24 0.76
C ARG A 96 4.15 -12.13 0.96
N LEU A 97 5.31 -11.78 0.41
CA LEU A 97 6.52 -12.62 0.46
C LEU A 97 7.38 -12.42 1.71
N ARG A 98 7.24 -11.27 2.38
CA ARG A 98 7.97 -10.93 3.61
C ARG A 98 7.01 -10.71 4.76
N GLU A 99 7.35 -11.21 5.94
CA GLU A 99 6.61 -10.83 7.15
C GLU A 99 6.77 -9.33 7.40
N PRO A 100 5.77 -8.67 8.02
CA PRO A 100 5.89 -7.28 8.44
C PRO A 100 7.09 -7.06 9.36
N GLY A 101 7.83 -5.98 9.14
CA GLY A 101 9.03 -5.64 9.91
C GLY A 101 8.77 -5.37 11.38
N LEU A 102 7.54 -4.96 11.73
CA LEU A 102 7.07 -4.86 13.11
C LEU A 102 5.80 -5.71 13.29
N PRO A 103 5.67 -6.45 14.39
CA PRO A 103 4.41 -7.09 14.72
C PRO A 103 3.40 -6.04 15.17
N LEU A 104 2.11 -6.26 14.91
CA LEU A 104 1.09 -5.25 15.19
C LEU A 104 0.99 -4.89 16.69
N LYS A 105 1.26 -5.86 17.57
CA LYS A 105 1.34 -5.67 19.04
C LYS A 105 2.50 -4.79 19.52
N ALA A 106 3.47 -4.53 18.66
CA ALA A 106 4.65 -3.71 18.95
C ALA A 106 4.47 -2.25 18.50
N ILE A 107 3.35 -1.93 17.84
CA ILE A 107 3.08 -0.55 17.44
C ILE A 107 2.83 0.27 18.70
N PRO A 108 3.59 1.35 18.93
CA PRO A 108 3.36 2.24 20.06
C PRO A 108 2.02 2.93 19.92
N GLU A 109 1.61 3.66 20.96
CA GLU A 109 0.50 4.58 20.82
C GLU A 109 0.76 5.59 19.71
N LEU A 110 -0.25 5.84 18.86
CA LEU A 110 -0.13 6.69 17.70
C LEU A 110 -0.83 8.03 17.92
N ASP A 111 -0.20 9.10 17.50
CA ASP A 111 -0.86 10.40 17.41
C ASP A 111 -1.69 10.51 16.15
N LEU A 112 -1.28 9.85 15.06
CA LEU A 112 -2.00 9.91 13.79
C LEU A 112 -1.84 8.63 12.95
N VAL A 113 -2.94 8.24 12.31
CA VAL A 113 -2.94 7.29 11.20
C VAL A 113 -3.18 8.04 9.89
N ALA A 114 -2.31 7.86 8.90
CA ALA A 114 -2.46 8.45 7.58
C ALA A 114 -2.64 7.36 6.52
N VAL A 115 -3.64 7.52 5.66
CA VAL A 115 -3.86 6.65 4.49
C VAL A 115 -3.76 7.50 3.23
N SER A 116 -2.87 7.12 2.32
CA SER A 116 -2.59 7.85 1.09
C SER A 116 -3.73 7.73 0.07
N HIS A 117 -4.33 6.54 -0.08
CA HIS A 117 -5.48 6.29 -0.95
C HIS A 117 -6.27 5.03 -0.61
N ALA A 118 -7.50 4.95 -1.16
CA ALA A 118 -8.47 3.90 -0.84
C ALA A 118 -8.31 2.62 -1.70
N HIS A 119 -7.10 2.10 -1.84
CA HIS A 119 -6.85 0.78 -2.42
C HIS A 119 -6.46 -0.23 -1.33
N PHE A 120 -6.76 -1.51 -1.50
CA PHE A 120 -6.69 -2.51 -0.41
C PHE A 120 -5.28 -2.75 0.15
N ASP A 121 -4.25 -2.40 -0.61
CA ASP A 121 -2.85 -2.51 -0.22
C ASP A 121 -2.36 -1.29 0.58
N HIS A 122 -3.13 -0.19 0.61
CA HIS A 122 -2.91 1.00 1.44
C HIS A 122 -3.95 1.15 2.56
N LEU A 123 -5.23 0.85 2.27
CA LEU A 123 -6.36 0.87 3.20
C LEU A 123 -6.76 -0.56 3.57
N HIS A 124 -6.01 -1.16 4.49
CA HIS A 124 -6.31 -2.49 5.00
C HIS A 124 -7.16 -2.41 6.28
N LYS A 125 -8.50 -2.48 6.13
CA LYS A 125 -9.45 -2.34 7.25
C LYS A 125 -9.16 -3.24 8.46
N PRO A 126 -8.77 -4.52 8.32
CA PRO A 126 -8.43 -5.36 9.48
C PRO A 126 -7.23 -4.83 10.26
N SER A 127 -6.23 -4.26 9.60
CA SER A 127 -5.10 -3.60 10.27
C SER A 127 -5.53 -2.31 10.94
N LEU A 128 -6.34 -1.50 10.27
CA LEU A 128 -6.82 -0.24 10.83
C LEU A 128 -7.70 -0.42 12.08
N LYS A 129 -8.55 -1.47 12.11
CA LYS A 129 -9.50 -1.74 13.20
C LYS A 129 -8.82 -2.01 14.55
N VAL A 130 -7.58 -2.49 14.54
CA VAL A 130 -6.84 -2.88 15.74
C VAL A 130 -5.88 -1.79 16.21
N LEU A 131 -5.67 -0.75 15.41
CA LEU A 131 -4.86 0.40 15.80
C LEU A 131 -5.65 1.35 16.69
N GLN A 132 -4.94 2.01 17.59
CA GLN A 132 -5.46 3.10 18.40
C GLN A 132 -4.69 4.37 18.05
N SER A 133 -5.39 5.50 17.99
CA SER A 133 -4.76 6.79 17.73
C SER A 133 -5.47 7.92 18.48
N ARG A 134 -4.68 8.80 19.11
CA ARG A 134 -5.15 9.98 19.84
C ARG A 134 -5.75 11.04 18.92
N GLY A 135 -5.05 11.35 17.82
CA GLY A 135 -5.44 12.37 16.84
C GLY A 135 -6.24 11.82 15.66
N GLY A 136 -6.34 10.50 15.53
CA GLY A 136 -7.28 9.86 14.62
C GLY A 136 -6.71 9.34 13.33
N ILE A 137 -7.54 9.40 12.29
CA ILE A 137 -7.18 8.95 10.95
C ILE A 137 -7.46 10.03 9.90
N ILE A 138 -6.46 10.29 9.06
CA ILE A 138 -6.58 11.07 7.85
C ILE A 138 -6.64 10.13 6.65
N VAL A 139 -7.63 10.35 5.79
CA VAL A 139 -7.84 9.63 4.53
C VAL A 139 -8.17 10.64 3.44
N PRO A 140 -8.07 10.29 2.14
CA PRO A 140 -8.46 11.22 1.10
C PRO A 140 -9.96 11.52 1.14
N ARG A 141 -10.30 12.71 0.63
CA ARG A 141 -11.68 13.13 0.46
C ARG A 141 -12.52 12.04 -0.22
N GLY A 142 -13.71 11.80 0.31
CA GLY A 142 -14.63 10.76 -0.18
C GLY A 142 -14.41 9.35 0.42
N SER A 143 -13.27 9.11 1.08
CA SER A 143 -12.95 7.78 1.64
C SER A 143 -13.47 7.56 3.06
N GLY A 144 -14.11 8.56 3.66
CA GLY A 144 -14.51 8.52 5.09
C GLY A 144 -15.45 7.41 5.47
N ASN A 145 -16.37 7.08 4.58
CA ASN A 145 -17.33 6.01 4.79
C ASN A 145 -16.64 4.66 5.00
N LEU A 146 -15.44 4.48 4.44
CA LEU A 146 -14.67 3.25 4.56
C LEU A 146 -14.08 3.05 5.95
N VAL A 147 -13.80 4.14 6.67
CA VAL A 147 -13.08 4.13 7.96
C VAL A 147 -13.93 4.57 9.15
N ARG A 148 -15.13 5.11 8.91
CA ARG A 148 -16.04 5.67 9.93
C ARG A 148 -16.33 4.72 11.10
N ARG A 149 -16.37 3.41 10.85
CA ARG A 149 -16.71 2.38 11.86
C ARG A 149 -15.48 1.69 12.47
N LEU A 150 -14.28 2.22 12.24
CA LEU A 150 -13.03 1.59 12.69
C LEU A 150 -12.56 2.05 14.08
N GLY A 151 -13.24 3.01 14.71
CA GLY A 151 -12.90 3.43 16.08
C GLY A 151 -11.68 4.35 16.20
N LEU A 152 -11.10 4.79 15.08
CA LEU A 152 -10.07 5.83 15.02
C LEU A 152 -10.79 7.20 15.06
N TRP A 153 -10.73 7.91 16.18
CA TRP A 153 -11.54 9.11 16.45
C TRP A 153 -11.04 10.37 15.75
N ARG A 154 -11.98 11.28 15.41
CA ARG A 154 -11.85 12.55 14.66
C ARG A 154 -11.46 12.43 13.18
N TRP A 155 -12.48 12.65 12.36
CA TRP A 155 -12.40 12.86 10.92
C TRP A 155 -12.09 14.34 10.67
N SER A 156 -10.96 14.66 10.03
CA SER A 156 -10.78 16.02 9.49
C SER A 156 -11.56 16.12 8.18
N LYS A 157 -12.38 17.17 8.06
CA LYS A 157 -13.22 17.47 6.89
C LYS A 157 -12.39 17.81 5.66
#